data_AF-A0A832IHA1-F1
#
_entry.id   AF-A0A832IHA1-F1
#
_cell.length_a   1.000
_cell.length_b   1.000
_cell.length_c   1.000
_cell.angle_alpha   90.00
_cell.angle_beta   90.00
_cell.angle_gamma   90.00
#
_symmetry.space_group_name_H-M   'P 1'
#
loop_
_entity.id
_entity.type
_entity.pdbx_description
1 polymer ?
#
loop_
_entity_poly.entity_id
_entity_poly.type
_entity_poly.pdbx_seq_one_letter_code
_entity_poly.pdbx_strand_id
1 'polypeptide(L)'
;MIRKLLPLTFLIFNFIAYSQVTDYSDVKFKSDIYEYKKEEPRTKQLGIDKTLLTEIIDLLGDNFYTKKQKEEIINKAWLAFSNPKVFDFVYKDFAVKTINNWGHKNAKGELVLEPNPYLTEWTINDDEFPYFQIALSKILDYYSLITYGDDAEGVKSSFNELLVTKDINLEDPKDDDWAYSYLKTVNTQLEKKGLVALVTKGHYDIIVCKIGEKDKLTNLFKKIKWDFVKP
;
A
#
# COMPACT_ATOMS: atom_id res chain seq x y z
N MET A 1 -31.61 -2.05 -54.27
CA MET A 1 -31.72 -1.26 -53.02
C MET A 1 -31.05 -2.07 -51.91
N ILE A 2 -29.79 -1.77 -51.61
CA ILE A 2 -28.93 -2.55 -50.71
C ILE A 2 -29.24 -2.13 -49.28
N ARG A 3 -29.92 -2.99 -48.51
CA ARG A 3 -30.03 -2.82 -47.05
C ARG A 3 -28.76 -3.37 -46.40
N LYS A 4 -27.87 -2.47 -46.01
CA LYS A 4 -26.76 -2.78 -45.10
C LYS A 4 -27.34 -3.05 -43.70
N LEU A 5 -27.28 -4.29 -43.24
CA LEU A 5 -27.41 -4.64 -41.83
C LEU A 5 -26.03 -4.48 -41.19
N LEU A 6 -25.85 -3.47 -40.35
CA LEU A 6 -24.75 -3.42 -39.38
C LEU A 6 -25.01 -4.49 -38.33
N PRO A 7 -24.09 -5.42 -38.04
CA PRO A 7 -24.11 -6.11 -36.76
C PRO A 7 -23.55 -5.14 -35.72
N LEU A 8 -24.43 -4.68 -34.83
CA LEU A 8 -24.07 -4.01 -33.58
C LEU A 8 -23.37 -5.06 -32.70
N THR A 9 -22.04 -5.19 -32.85
CA THR A 9 -21.22 -5.95 -31.93
C THR A 9 -21.15 -5.18 -30.62
N PHE A 10 -22.08 -5.49 -29.72
CA PHE A 10 -21.91 -5.25 -28.29
C PHE A 10 -20.67 -6.03 -27.84
N LEU A 11 -19.51 -5.36 -27.84
CA LEU A 11 -18.32 -5.79 -27.11
C LEU A 11 -18.64 -5.65 -25.63
N ILE A 12 -19.36 -6.63 -25.10
CA ILE A 12 -19.42 -6.91 -23.67
C ILE A 12 -18.00 -7.36 -23.32
N PHE A 13 -17.17 -6.41 -22.90
CA PHE A 13 -15.95 -6.74 -22.18
C PHE A 13 -16.37 -7.52 -20.94
N ASN A 14 -16.22 -8.84 -21.00
CA ASN A 14 -16.19 -9.71 -19.85
C ASN A 14 -14.96 -9.31 -19.02
N PHE A 15 -15.08 -8.22 -18.26
CA PHE A 15 -14.37 -8.16 -17.00
C PHE A 15 -14.95 -9.30 -16.18
N ILE A 16 -14.20 -10.40 -16.11
CA ILE A 16 -14.31 -11.31 -14.98
C ILE A 16 -13.90 -10.45 -13.78
N ALA A 17 -14.88 -9.71 -13.24
CA ALA A 17 -14.84 -9.28 -11.88
C ALA A 17 -14.63 -10.58 -11.12
N TYR A 18 -13.44 -10.79 -10.57
CA TYR A 18 -13.27 -11.72 -9.48
C TYR A 18 -14.22 -11.21 -8.40
N SER A 19 -15.43 -11.76 -8.39
CA SER A 19 -16.40 -11.55 -7.34
C SER A 19 -15.73 -11.86 -6.02
N GLN A 20 -16.06 -11.08 -4.99
CA GLN A 20 -15.70 -11.28 -3.60
C GLN A 20 -15.52 -12.78 -3.31
N VAL A 21 -14.28 -13.17 -2.96
CA VAL A 21 -13.93 -14.57 -2.68
C VAL A 21 -14.34 -14.91 -1.25
N THR A 22 -14.44 -13.90 -0.40
CA THR A 22 -14.80 -14.00 1.01
C THR A 22 -16.32 -13.90 1.17
N ASP A 23 -16.92 -14.87 1.83
CA ASP A 23 -18.31 -14.77 2.28
C ASP A 23 -18.38 -13.85 3.51
N TYR A 24 -19.10 -12.74 3.36
CA TYR A 24 -19.29 -11.73 4.40
C TYR A 24 -20.63 -11.85 5.12
N SER A 25 -21.40 -12.93 4.91
CA SER A 25 -22.73 -13.11 5.52
C SER A 25 -22.73 -13.06 7.05
N ASP A 26 -21.68 -13.57 7.70
CA ASP A 26 -21.51 -13.56 9.16
C ASP A 26 -20.74 -12.32 9.69
N VAL A 27 -20.36 -11.40 8.81
CA VAL A 27 -19.63 -10.18 9.18
C VAL A 27 -20.60 -9.03 9.46
N LYS A 28 -20.43 -8.37 10.60
CA LYS A 28 -21.19 -7.16 10.91
C LYS A 28 -20.45 -5.94 10.42
N PHE A 29 -21.04 -5.17 9.52
CA PHE A 29 -20.48 -3.88 9.13
C PHE A 29 -20.96 -2.78 10.07
N LYS A 30 -20.04 -1.94 10.56
CA LYS A 30 -20.34 -0.75 11.35
C LYS A 30 -19.39 0.36 10.92
N SER A 31 -19.94 1.53 10.64
CA SER A 31 -19.16 2.75 10.46
C SER A 31 -19.43 3.72 11.60
N ASP A 32 -18.37 4.38 12.06
CA ASP A 32 -18.47 5.53 12.97
C ASP A 32 -18.54 6.86 12.19
N ILE A 33 -18.55 6.81 10.85
CA ILE A 33 -18.72 7.97 9.98
C ILE A 33 -20.19 8.32 9.85
N TYR A 34 -20.54 9.53 10.28
CA TYR A 34 -21.88 10.07 10.11
C TYR A 34 -22.19 10.39 8.63
N GLU A 35 -21.26 11.06 7.95
CA GLU A 35 -21.36 11.37 6.52
C GLU A 35 -19.97 11.28 5.88
N TYR A 36 -19.86 10.49 4.81
CA TYR A 36 -18.64 10.39 4.02
C TYR A 36 -18.43 11.64 3.16
N LYS A 37 -17.17 12.00 2.92
CA LYS A 37 -16.83 13.04 1.93
C LYS A 37 -17.41 12.67 0.56
N LYS A 38 -17.97 13.67 -0.11
CA LYS A 38 -18.58 13.50 -1.44
C LYS A 38 -17.58 13.78 -2.53
N GLU A 39 -16.67 14.72 -2.30
CA GLU A 39 -15.57 15.02 -3.19
C GLU A 39 -14.51 13.92 -3.19
N GLU A 40 -13.96 13.69 -4.38
CA GLU A 40 -12.82 12.80 -4.59
C GLU A 40 -11.51 13.54 -4.26
N PRO A 41 -10.44 12.83 -3.87
CA PRO A 41 -9.13 13.45 -3.67
C PRO A 41 -8.64 14.12 -4.95
N ARG A 42 -8.05 15.32 -4.82
CA ARG A 42 -7.57 16.16 -5.94
C ARG A 42 -6.26 15.67 -6.57
N THR A 43 -6.08 14.35 -6.70
CA THR A 43 -4.87 13.67 -7.20
C THR A 43 -4.19 14.37 -8.38
N LYS A 44 -4.90 14.51 -9.51
CA LYS A 44 -4.36 15.13 -10.74
C LYS A 44 -3.99 16.60 -10.54
N GLN A 45 -4.78 17.34 -9.77
CA GLN A 45 -4.52 18.77 -9.50
C GLN A 45 -3.27 18.95 -8.63
N LEU A 46 -2.98 17.96 -7.78
CA LEU A 46 -1.78 17.90 -6.95
C LEU A 46 -0.57 17.32 -7.69
N GLY A 47 -0.68 17.04 -8.99
CA GLY A 47 0.40 16.49 -9.81
C GLY A 47 0.71 15.02 -9.52
N ILE A 48 -0.21 14.31 -8.88
CA ILE A 48 -0.09 12.87 -8.61
C ILE A 48 -0.81 12.11 -9.73
N ASP A 49 -0.03 11.36 -10.49
CA ASP A 49 -0.51 10.56 -11.61
C ASP A 49 -0.16 9.08 -11.43
N LYS A 50 -0.69 8.26 -12.35
CA LYS A 50 -0.44 6.82 -12.35
C LYS A 50 1.02 6.47 -12.72
N THR A 51 1.73 7.37 -13.40
CA THR A 51 3.14 7.18 -13.77
C THR A 51 4.01 7.20 -12.52
N LEU A 52 3.75 8.14 -11.59
CA LEU A 52 4.41 8.20 -10.29
C LEU A 52 4.32 6.86 -9.55
N LEU A 53 3.11 6.29 -9.46
CA LEU A 53 2.88 5.00 -8.82
C LEU A 53 3.54 3.85 -9.58
N THR A 54 3.52 3.88 -10.91
CA THR A 54 4.23 2.91 -11.75
C THR A 54 5.71 2.88 -11.40
N GLU A 55 6.36 4.04 -11.35
CA GLU A 55 7.79 4.12 -11.04
C GLU A 55 8.13 3.63 -9.62
N ILE A 56 7.30 3.96 -8.63
CA ILE A 56 7.50 3.47 -7.24
C ILE A 56 7.40 1.94 -7.20
N ILE A 57 6.34 1.36 -7.78
CA ILE A 57 6.11 -0.09 -7.77
C ILE A 57 7.16 -0.83 -8.61
N ASP A 58 7.63 -0.25 -9.71
CA ASP A 58 8.67 -0.86 -10.52
C ASP A 58 9.99 -0.96 -9.76
N LEU A 59 10.36 0.08 -9.01
CA LEU A 59 11.58 0.13 -8.21
C LEU A 59 11.53 -0.77 -6.98
N LEU A 60 10.40 -0.82 -6.27
CA LEU A 60 10.24 -1.67 -5.08
C LEU A 60 10.01 -3.15 -5.45
N GLY A 61 9.18 -3.41 -6.46
CA GLY A 61 8.82 -4.76 -6.87
C GLY A 61 9.88 -5.45 -7.74
N ASP A 62 10.78 -4.70 -8.37
CA ASP A 62 11.94 -5.15 -9.18
C ASP A 62 11.68 -6.47 -9.95
N ASN A 63 12.41 -7.55 -9.65
CA ASN A 63 12.20 -8.85 -10.28
C ASN A 63 11.33 -9.80 -9.44
N PHE A 64 10.82 -9.33 -8.29
CA PHE A 64 9.99 -10.14 -7.39
C PHE A 64 8.54 -10.28 -7.87
N TYR A 65 8.06 -9.29 -8.63
CA TYR A 65 6.74 -9.31 -9.23
C TYR A 65 6.78 -9.34 -10.75
N THR A 66 5.94 -10.18 -11.33
CA THR A 66 5.68 -10.17 -12.78
C THR A 66 5.04 -8.84 -13.19
N LYS A 67 5.16 -8.49 -14.48
CA LYS A 67 4.50 -7.31 -15.05
C LYS A 67 3.00 -7.23 -14.70
N LYS A 68 2.30 -8.36 -14.76
CA LYS A 68 0.87 -8.45 -14.43
C LYS A 68 0.59 -8.14 -12.96
N GLN A 69 1.42 -8.67 -12.05
CA GLN A 69 1.28 -8.39 -10.61
C GLN A 69 1.57 -6.92 -10.32
N LYS A 70 2.64 -6.34 -10.90
CA LYS A 70 2.92 -4.91 -10.75
C LYS A 70 1.77 -4.04 -11.25
N GLU A 71 1.23 -4.34 -12.42
CA GLU A 71 0.08 -3.62 -12.98
C GLU A 71 -1.15 -3.69 -12.06
N GLU A 72 -1.39 -4.83 -11.43
CA GLU A 72 -2.45 -4.98 -10.44
C GLU A 72 -2.24 -4.05 -9.22
N ILE A 73 -1.02 -4.02 -8.67
CA ILE A 73 -0.67 -3.16 -7.53
C ILE A 73 -0.84 -1.68 -7.91
N ILE A 74 -0.35 -1.29 -9.10
CA ILE A 74 -0.45 0.08 -9.63
C ILE A 74 -1.91 0.48 -9.80
N ASN A 75 -2.76 -0.40 -10.35
CA ASN A 75 -4.18 -0.13 -10.55
C ASN A 75 -4.91 0.06 -9.21
N LYS A 76 -4.60 -0.76 -8.22
CA LYS A 76 -5.14 -0.62 -6.86
C LYS A 76 -4.71 0.70 -6.24
N ALA A 77 -3.42 1.01 -6.22
CA ALA A 77 -2.90 2.26 -5.67
C ALA A 77 -3.50 3.49 -6.34
N TRP A 78 -3.59 3.48 -7.68
CA TRP A 78 -4.19 4.58 -8.42
C TRP A 78 -5.67 4.78 -8.11
N LEU A 79 -6.45 3.68 -8.06
CA LEU A 79 -7.87 3.77 -7.77
C LEU A 79 -8.12 4.20 -6.32
N ALA A 80 -7.33 3.71 -5.36
CA ALA A 80 -7.39 4.19 -3.97
C ALA A 80 -7.15 5.70 -3.92
N PHE A 81 -6.10 6.20 -4.57
CA PHE A 81 -5.78 7.63 -4.59
C PHE A 81 -6.88 8.47 -5.25
N SER A 82 -7.39 8.04 -6.39
CA SER A 82 -8.27 8.86 -7.23
C SER A 82 -9.75 8.72 -6.89
N ASN A 83 -10.19 7.56 -6.41
CA ASN A 83 -11.59 7.29 -6.11
C ASN A 83 -11.73 6.20 -5.02
N PRO A 84 -11.54 6.55 -3.74
CA PRO A 84 -11.61 5.58 -2.65
C PRO A 84 -12.95 4.84 -2.55
N LYS A 85 -14.06 5.52 -2.88
CA LYS A 85 -15.38 4.89 -2.88
C LYS A 85 -15.48 3.76 -3.91
N VAL A 86 -14.99 4.00 -5.13
CA VAL A 86 -14.96 2.95 -6.16
C VAL A 86 -13.92 1.89 -5.82
N PHE A 87 -12.80 2.27 -5.19
CA PHE A 87 -11.80 1.32 -4.70
C PHE A 87 -12.40 0.30 -3.72
N ASP A 88 -13.08 0.77 -2.66
CA ASP A 88 -13.70 -0.11 -1.66
C ASP A 88 -14.78 -1.01 -2.25
N PHE A 89 -15.50 -0.52 -3.27
CA PHE A 89 -16.49 -1.32 -3.99
C PHE A 89 -15.86 -2.42 -4.85
N VAL A 90 -14.87 -2.05 -5.69
CA VAL A 90 -14.24 -2.96 -6.67
C VAL A 90 -13.31 -3.95 -5.99
N TYR A 91 -12.60 -3.53 -4.95
CA TYR A 91 -11.57 -4.31 -4.27
C TYR A 91 -11.95 -4.62 -2.82
N LYS A 92 -13.23 -4.85 -2.53
CA LYS A 92 -13.75 -5.05 -1.17
C LYS A 92 -12.91 -6.00 -0.32
N ASP A 93 -12.63 -7.20 -0.82
CA ASP A 93 -11.84 -8.21 -0.10
C ASP A 93 -10.44 -7.72 0.27
N PHE A 94 -9.81 -7.01 -0.66
CA PHE A 94 -8.49 -6.43 -0.46
C PHE A 94 -8.56 -5.24 0.50
N ALA A 95 -9.53 -4.35 0.32
CA ALA A 95 -9.70 -3.15 1.12
C ALA A 95 -9.89 -3.49 2.60
N VAL A 96 -10.72 -4.49 2.89
CA VAL A 96 -10.96 -5.01 4.25
C VAL A 96 -9.69 -5.65 4.84
N LYS A 97 -8.88 -6.35 4.04
CA LYS A 97 -7.66 -7.03 4.52
C LYS A 97 -6.47 -6.09 4.73
N THR A 98 -6.44 -4.94 4.07
CA THR A 98 -5.30 -4.01 4.11
C THR A 98 -5.40 -2.94 5.19
N ILE A 99 -6.58 -2.79 5.82
CA ILE A 99 -6.78 -1.86 6.94
C ILE A 99 -6.82 -2.68 8.22
N ASN A 100 -5.65 -2.85 8.85
CA ASN A 100 -5.54 -3.53 10.13
C ASN A 100 -6.42 -2.82 11.18
N ASN A 101 -7.38 -3.58 11.72
CA ASN A 101 -8.24 -3.23 12.85
C ASN A 101 -9.20 -2.04 12.70
N TRP A 102 -9.84 -1.89 11.54
CA TRP A 102 -11.26 -1.54 11.58
C TRP A 102 -12.05 -2.79 11.95
N GLY A 103 -12.07 -3.15 13.24
CA GLY A 103 -12.78 -4.36 13.66
C GLY A 103 -12.31 -5.09 14.89
N HIS A 104 -12.42 -4.44 16.05
CA HIS A 104 -12.51 -5.17 17.30
C HIS A 104 -13.61 -6.23 17.20
N LYS A 105 -13.33 -7.43 17.71
CA LYS A 105 -14.42 -8.30 18.14
C LYS A 105 -15.23 -7.50 19.15
N ASN A 106 -16.52 -7.32 18.90
CA ASN A 106 -17.36 -6.62 19.88
C ASN A 106 -17.45 -7.45 21.17
N ALA A 107 -18.14 -6.93 22.20
CA ALA A 107 -18.30 -7.63 23.48
C ALA A 107 -18.93 -9.05 23.37
N LYS A 108 -19.48 -9.42 22.20
CA LYS A 108 -20.05 -10.73 21.88
C LYS A 108 -19.12 -11.63 21.08
N GLY A 109 -17.89 -11.20 20.80
CA GLY A 109 -16.91 -11.95 20.02
C GLY A 109 -17.08 -11.87 18.50
N GLU A 110 -18.00 -11.04 18.00
CA GLU A 110 -18.34 -10.95 16.58
C GLU A 110 -17.36 -10.04 15.84
N LEU A 111 -16.91 -10.45 14.65
CA LEU A 111 -16.08 -9.61 13.78
C LEU A 111 -16.93 -8.47 13.22
N VAL A 112 -16.60 -7.24 13.63
CA VAL A 112 -17.20 -6.01 13.10
C VAL A 112 -16.22 -5.38 12.13
N LEU A 113 -16.61 -4.88 10.95
CA LEU A 113 -15.68 -4.26 9.98
C LEU A 113 -16.19 -2.90 9.47
N GLU A 114 -15.29 -2.04 9.00
CA GLU A 114 -15.66 -0.87 8.17
C GLU A 114 -16.21 -1.35 6.83
N PRO A 115 -17.38 -0.89 6.38
CA PRO A 115 -17.83 -1.19 5.03
C PRO A 115 -16.97 -0.55 3.93
N ASN A 116 -16.43 0.66 4.13
CA ASN A 116 -15.66 1.41 3.12
C ASN A 116 -14.35 1.95 3.73
N PRO A 117 -13.35 1.10 3.95
CA PRO A 117 -12.18 1.45 4.76
C PRO A 117 -11.35 2.57 4.13
N TYR A 118 -11.12 2.59 2.82
CA TYR A 118 -10.33 3.66 2.17
C TYR A 118 -11.13 4.96 2.04
N LEU A 119 -12.43 4.88 1.78
CA LEU A 119 -13.31 6.05 1.79
C LEU A 119 -13.37 6.66 3.19
N THR A 120 -13.27 5.83 4.21
CA THR A 120 -13.25 6.33 5.57
C THR A 120 -11.94 7.04 5.89
N GLU A 121 -10.80 6.43 5.57
CA GLU A 121 -9.50 7.09 5.70
C GLU A 121 -9.50 8.43 4.97
N TRP A 122 -10.07 8.51 3.76
CA TRP A 122 -10.23 9.78 3.05
C TRP A 122 -11.13 10.78 3.79
N THR A 123 -12.24 10.29 4.36
CA THR A 123 -13.22 11.13 5.05
C THR A 123 -12.64 11.77 6.31
N ILE A 124 -11.84 11.04 7.08
CA ILE A 124 -11.29 11.53 8.35
C ILE A 124 -10.02 12.37 8.19
N ASN A 125 -9.33 12.29 7.06
CA ASN A 125 -8.13 13.09 6.79
C ASN A 125 -8.50 14.41 6.13
N ASP A 126 -8.20 15.54 6.77
CA ASP A 126 -8.50 16.87 6.21
C ASP A 126 -7.70 17.18 4.94
N ASP A 127 -6.48 16.65 4.84
CA ASP A 127 -5.54 16.85 3.74
C ASP A 127 -5.35 15.60 2.87
N GLU A 128 -5.11 15.78 1.56
CA GLU A 128 -4.90 14.65 0.65
C GLU A 128 -3.57 13.91 0.84
N PHE A 129 -2.49 14.60 1.19
CA PHE A 129 -1.17 13.97 1.27
C PHE A 129 -1.06 12.92 2.39
N PRO A 130 -1.53 13.18 3.63
CA PRO A 130 -1.62 12.14 4.66
C PRO A 130 -2.46 10.94 4.19
N TYR A 131 -3.60 11.19 3.55
CA TYR A 131 -4.42 10.13 2.98
C TYR A 131 -3.66 9.28 1.94
N PHE A 132 -2.94 9.92 1.01
CA PHE A 132 -2.13 9.21 0.01
C PHE A 132 -1.03 8.36 0.63
N GLN A 133 -0.36 8.87 1.68
CA GLN A 133 0.68 8.13 2.40
C GLN A 133 0.10 6.89 3.08
N ILE A 134 -1.02 7.06 3.80
CA ILE A 134 -1.72 5.96 4.48
C ILE A 134 -2.19 4.92 3.45
N ALA A 135 -2.89 5.36 2.40
CA ALA A 135 -3.42 4.46 1.38
C ALA A 135 -2.30 3.68 0.67
N LEU A 136 -1.19 4.34 0.33
CA LEU A 136 -0.06 3.67 -0.30
C LEU A 136 0.67 2.75 0.67
N SER A 137 0.89 3.15 1.91
CA SER A 137 1.54 2.32 2.94
C SER A 137 0.81 0.99 3.09
N LYS A 138 -0.51 1.02 3.29
CA LYS A 138 -1.35 -0.18 3.45
C LYS A 138 -1.33 -1.10 2.23
N ILE A 139 -1.32 -0.52 1.02
CA ILE A 139 -1.21 -1.28 -0.21
C ILE A 139 0.16 -1.93 -0.32
N LEU A 140 1.23 -1.17 -0.11
CA LEU A 140 2.60 -1.68 -0.19
C LEU A 140 2.86 -2.77 0.86
N ASP A 141 2.32 -2.62 2.07
CA ASP A 141 2.49 -3.55 3.18
C ASP A 141 1.85 -4.91 2.88
N TYR A 142 0.64 -4.90 2.35
CA TYR A 142 -0.03 -6.13 1.88
C TYR A 142 0.78 -6.88 0.81
N TYR A 143 1.53 -6.16 -0.01
CA TYR A 143 2.43 -6.72 -1.02
C TYR A 143 3.87 -6.87 -0.52
N SER A 144 4.13 -6.71 0.78
CA SER A 144 5.44 -6.86 1.41
C SER A 144 6.53 -5.97 0.76
N LEU A 145 6.15 -4.80 0.25
CA LEU A 145 7.04 -3.82 -0.39
C LEU A 145 7.46 -2.68 0.55
N ILE A 146 6.76 -2.54 1.67
CA ILE A 146 7.11 -1.68 2.80
C ILE A 146 6.90 -2.52 4.07
N THR A 147 7.47 -2.08 5.18
CA THR A 147 7.24 -2.70 6.48
C THR A 147 7.39 -1.64 7.58
N TYR A 148 7.16 -1.99 8.84
CA TYR A 148 7.22 -1.09 9.98
C TYR A 148 7.93 -1.75 11.17
N GLY A 149 8.65 -0.97 11.97
CA GLY A 149 9.22 -1.43 13.24
C GLY A 149 9.59 -0.27 14.16
N ASP A 150 8.96 -0.21 15.33
CA ASP A 150 9.15 0.84 16.35
C ASP A 150 10.24 0.54 17.39
N ASP A 151 10.66 -0.71 17.53
CA ASP A 151 11.81 -1.13 18.31
C ASP A 151 12.76 -2.05 17.50
N ALA A 152 13.90 -2.43 18.08
CA ALA A 152 14.93 -3.19 17.37
C ALA A 152 14.45 -4.60 16.96
N GLU A 153 13.67 -5.27 17.82
CA GLU A 153 13.09 -6.59 17.55
C GLU A 153 11.98 -6.53 16.49
N GLY A 154 11.16 -5.48 16.56
CA GLY A 154 10.16 -5.15 15.56
C GLY A 154 10.81 -4.93 14.21
N VAL A 155 11.87 -4.13 14.14
CA VAL A 155 12.66 -3.95 12.90
C VAL A 155 13.24 -5.29 12.42
N LYS A 156 13.87 -6.09 13.29
CA LYS A 156 14.41 -7.40 12.89
C LYS A 156 13.34 -8.29 12.27
N SER A 157 12.17 -8.36 12.89
CA SER A 157 11.03 -9.15 12.44
C SER A 157 10.49 -8.64 11.10
N SER A 158 10.36 -7.32 10.97
CA SER A 158 9.80 -6.65 9.79
C SER A 158 10.61 -6.92 8.52
N PHE A 159 11.95 -6.98 8.64
CA PHE A 159 12.83 -7.34 7.52
C PHE A 159 12.72 -8.81 7.08
N ASN A 160 12.25 -9.71 7.95
CA ASN A 160 11.98 -11.10 7.56
C ASN A 160 10.68 -11.23 6.73
N GLU A 161 9.79 -10.24 6.81
CA GLU A 161 8.53 -10.21 6.08
C GLU A 161 8.65 -9.44 4.76
N LEU A 162 9.57 -8.47 4.69
CA LEU A 162 9.79 -7.65 3.50
C LEU A 162 10.34 -8.49 2.33
N LEU A 163 9.71 -8.35 1.16
CA LEU A 163 9.93 -9.21 0.00
C LEU A 163 11.38 -9.28 -0.48
N VAL A 164 12.09 -8.15 -0.40
CA VAL A 164 13.48 -8.01 -0.86
C VAL A 164 14.52 -8.49 0.16
N THR A 165 14.12 -8.67 1.44
CA THR A 165 15.05 -9.05 2.52
C THR A 165 14.70 -10.33 3.25
N LYS A 166 13.52 -10.93 3.03
CA LYS A 166 13.07 -12.16 3.69
C LYS A 166 14.04 -13.35 3.61
N ASP A 167 14.86 -13.41 2.56
CA ASP A 167 15.85 -14.47 2.34
C ASP A 167 17.27 -14.07 2.79
N ILE A 168 17.41 -12.92 3.48
CA ILE A 168 18.67 -12.42 4.02
C ILE A 168 18.73 -12.73 5.51
N ASN A 169 19.73 -13.51 5.93
CA ASN A 169 20.00 -13.69 7.35
C ASN A 169 20.68 -12.45 7.94
N LEU A 170 19.89 -11.56 8.53
CA LEU A 170 20.38 -10.39 9.25
C LEU A 170 20.83 -10.76 10.67
N GLU A 171 21.89 -10.14 11.18
CA GLU A 171 22.28 -10.28 12.59
C GLU A 171 21.15 -9.84 13.53
N ASP A 172 21.02 -10.50 14.69
CA ASP A 172 20.04 -10.14 15.71
C ASP A 172 20.40 -8.80 16.38
N PRO A 173 19.40 -8.04 16.87
CA PRO A 173 19.64 -6.80 17.62
C PRO A 173 20.36 -7.09 18.94
N LYS A 174 21.11 -6.09 19.44
CA LYS A 174 21.74 -6.15 20.76
C LYS A 174 20.80 -5.61 21.84
N ASP A 175 21.08 -5.96 23.10
CA ASP A 175 20.27 -5.53 24.25
C ASP A 175 20.15 -3.99 24.38
N ASP A 176 21.11 -3.23 23.86
CA ASP A 176 21.14 -1.76 23.88
C ASP A 176 20.69 -1.12 22.56
N ASP A 177 20.27 -1.92 21.57
CA ASP A 177 19.81 -1.40 20.29
C ASP A 177 18.41 -0.80 20.38
N TRP A 178 18.29 0.39 19.81
CA TRP A 178 17.02 1.03 19.48
C TRP A 178 16.70 0.78 18.01
N ALA A 179 15.45 0.94 17.58
CA ALA A 179 15.05 0.74 16.18
C ALA A 179 16.01 1.43 15.18
N TYR A 180 16.37 2.68 15.45
CA TYR A 180 17.23 3.47 14.57
C TYR A 180 18.71 3.05 14.62
N SER A 181 19.24 2.60 15.77
CA SER A 181 20.62 2.09 15.83
C SER A 181 20.74 0.74 15.13
N TYR A 182 19.75 -0.12 15.33
CA TYR A 182 19.69 -1.42 14.68
C TYR A 182 19.54 -1.29 13.16
N LEU A 183 18.71 -0.35 12.67
CA LEU A 183 18.61 -0.05 11.24
C LEU A 183 19.96 0.32 10.60
N LYS A 184 20.89 0.96 11.32
CA LYS A 184 22.25 1.23 10.82
C LYS A 184 23.07 -0.05 10.68
N THR A 185 22.95 -0.97 11.63
CA THR A 185 23.56 -2.31 11.56
C THR A 185 23.02 -3.09 10.37
N VAL A 186 21.69 -3.11 10.19
CA VAL A 186 21.03 -3.72 9.04
C VAL A 186 21.53 -3.12 7.73
N ASN A 187 21.62 -1.79 7.62
CA ASN A 187 22.12 -1.13 6.41
C ASN A 187 23.57 -1.52 6.06
N THR A 188 24.44 -1.68 7.06
CA THR A 188 25.82 -2.15 6.83
C THR A 188 25.85 -3.55 6.21
N GLN A 189 24.87 -4.40 6.51
CA GLN A 189 24.74 -5.74 5.92
C GLN A 189 24.09 -5.70 4.53
N LEU A 190 23.07 -4.86 4.35
CA LEU A 190 22.39 -4.67 3.06
C LEU A 190 23.30 -4.07 1.99
N GLU A 191 24.19 -3.16 2.39
CA GLU A 191 25.12 -2.51 1.46
C GLU A 191 26.05 -3.52 0.78
N LYS A 192 26.48 -4.56 1.50
CA LYS A 192 27.27 -5.67 0.96
C LYS A 192 26.53 -6.45 -0.14
N LYS A 193 25.19 -6.29 -0.22
CA LYS A 193 24.31 -6.89 -1.23
C LYS A 193 23.80 -5.86 -2.26
N GLY A 194 24.32 -4.63 -2.25
CA GLY A 194 23.89 -3.57 -3.16
C GLY A 194 22.53 -2.97 -2.82
N LEU A 195 22.05 -3.17 -1.59
CA LEU A 195 20.75 -2.70 -1.10
C LEU A 195 20.92 -1.61 -0.04
N VAL A 196 19.85 -0.83 0.18
CA VAL A 196 19.76 0.17 1.25
C VAL A 196 18.34 0.23 1.78
N ALA A 197 18.21 0.18 3.10
CA ALA A 197 17.00 0.49 3.84
C ALA A 197 16.88 2.00 4.05
N LEU A 198 15.67 2.51 3.81
CA LEU A 198 15.27 3.88 4.06
C LEU A 198 14.08 3.88 5.01
N VAL A 199 14.03 4.87 5.89
CA VAL A 199 13.02 4.97 6.95
C VAL A 199 12.34 6.34 6.95
N THR A 200 11.06 6.38 7.29
CA THR A 200 10.33 7.63 7.50
C THR A 200 10.68 8.22 8.86
N LYS A 201 10.92 9.54 8.91
CA LYS A 201 11.24 10.20 10.18
C LYS A 201 9.99 10.23 11.07
N GLY A 202 10.05 9.56 12.22
CA GLY A 202 9.00 9.58 13.25
C GLY A 202 7.87 8.56 13.08
N HIS A 203 7.75 7.92 11.91
CA HIS A 203 6.72 6.91 11.63
C HIS A 203 7.30 5.50 11.39
N TYR A 204 8.62 5.37 11.27
CA TYR A 204 9.31 4.07 11.16
C TYR A 204 8.78 3.13 10.07
N ASP A 205 8.17 3.67 9.02
CA ASP A 205 7.93 2.91 7.80
C ASP A 205 9.27 2.71 7.09
N ILE A 206 9.54 1.47 6.68
CA ILE A 206 10.82 1.03 6.15
C ILE A 206 10.60 0.46 4.76
N ILE A 207 11.35 1.00 3.80
CA ILE A 207 11.49 0.44 2.44
C ILE A 207 12.93 0.02 2.20
N VAL A 208 13.13 -0.96 1.33
CA VAL A 208 14.47 -1.37 0.89
C VAL A 208 14.53 -1.32 -0.62
N CYS A 209 15.60 -0.73 -1.15
CA CYS A 209 15.81 -0.61 -2.59
C CYS A 209 17.29 -0.81 -2.96
N LYS A 210 17.58 -0.88 -4.27
CA LYS A 210 18.95 -0.88 -4.77
C LYS A 210 19.62 0.46 -4.49
N ILE A 211 20.89 0.45 -4.08
CA ILE A 211 21.65 1.67 -3.76
C ILE A 211 21.61 2.69 -4.91
N GLY A 212 21.75 2.23 -6.15
CA GLY A 212 21.73 3.10 -7.34
C GLY A 212 20.37 3.77 -7.62
N GLU A 213 19.28 3.23 -7.06
CA GLU A 213 17.91 3.74 -7.27
C GLU A 213 17.41 4.61 -6.10
N LYS A 214 18.19 4.70 -5.02
CA LYS A 214 17.82 5.39 -3.77
C LYS A 214 17.36 6.83 -4.00
N ASP A 215 18.14 7.61 -4.75
CA ASP A 215 17.84 9.04 -4.98
C ASP A 215 16.60 9.21 -5.86
N LYS A 216 16.41 8.32 -6.84
CA LYS A 216 15.19 8.30 -7.66
C LYS A 216 13.97 7.99 -6.81
N LEU A 217 14.02 6.91 -6.02
CA LEU A 217 12.91 6.47 -5.19
C LEU A 217 12.49 7.52 -4.14
N THR A 218 13.46 8.10 -3.44
CA THR A 218 13.19 9.16 -2.46
C THR A 218 12.59 10.42 -3.11
N ASN A 219 13.01 10.78 -4.32
CA ASN A 219 12.39 11.90 -5.05
C ASN A 219 10.95 11.60 -5.51
N LEU A 220 10.62 10.34 -5.80
CA LEU A 220 9.24 9.95 -6.10
C LEU A 220 8.35 10.07 -4.85
N PHE A 221 8.79 9.54 -3.71
CA PHE A 221 8.03 9.65 -2.46
C PHE A 221 7.86 11.11 -1.97
N LYS A 222 8.85 11.98 -2.21
CA LYS A 222 8.72 13.43 -1.94
C LYS A 222 7.56 14.10 -2.69
N LYS A 223 7.17 13.60 -3.88
CA LYS A 223 6.02 14.13 -4.63
C LYS A 223 4.68 13.90 -3.91
N ILE A 224 4.62 12.91 -3.02
CA ILE A 224 3.48 12.68 -2.10
C ILE A 224 3.81 13.14 -0.67
N LYS A 225 4.80 14.03 -0.51
CA LYS A 225 5.28 14.59 0.78
C LYS A 225 5.69 13.52 1.80
N TRP A 226 6.19 12.38 1.33
CA TRP A 226 6.63 11.29 2.20
C TRP A 226 8.16 11.20 2.19
N ASP A 227 8.79 11.59 3.29
CA ASP A 227 10.24 11.71 3.37
C ASP A 227 10.88 10.45 3.94
N PHE A 228 11.53 9.69 3.06
CA PHE A 228 12.38 8.56 3.41
C PHE A 228 13.85 8.98 3.47
N VAL A 229 14.51 8.66 4.57
CA VAL A 229 15.93 8.95 4.80
C VAL A 229 16.70 7.67 5.10
N LYS A 230 18.00 7.67 4.80
CA LYS A 230 18.87 6.60 5.28
C LYS A 230 19.11 6.81 6.79
N PRO A 231 18.85 5.79 7.63
CA PRO A 231 19.09 5.89 9.06
C PRO A 231 20.57 6.12 9.41
#